data_AF-A0A497CAA1-F1
#
_entry.id   AF-A0A497CAA1-F1
#
_cell.length_a   1.000
_cell.length_b   1.000
_cell.length_c   1.000
_cell.angle_alpha   90.00
_cell.angle_beta   90.00
_cell.angle_gamma   90.00
#
_symmetry.space_group_name_H-M   'P 1'
#
loop_
_entity.id
_entity.type
_entity.pdbx_description
1 polymer ?
#
loop_
_entity_poly.entity_id
_entity_poly.type
_entity_poly.pdbx_seq_one_letter_code
_entity_poly.pdbx_strand_id
1 'polypeptide(L)' 'MEYKFLGNTGVSVSELCFGTMSFGGIADEETSAKMFHHCREAGINFFDCANV' A
#
# COMPACT_ATOMS: atom_id res chain seq x y z
N MET A 1 -3.52 -10.34 9.08
CA MET A 1 -2.98 -8.97 9.05
C MET A 1 -3.24 -8.34 10.41
N GLU A 2 -2.21 -7.76 11.02
CA GLU A 2 -2.34 -6.97 12.24
C GLU A 2 -2.53 -5.50 11.88
N TYR A 3 -3.36 -4.79 12.65
CA TYR A 3 -3.68 -3.38 12.43
C TYR A 3 -3.38 -2.54 13.67
N LYS A 4 -2.92 -1.30 13.45
CA LYS A 4 -2.59 -0.32 14.49
C LYS A 4 -3.24 1.02 14.17
N PHE A 5 -3.51 1.83 15.19
CA PHE A 5 -3.94 3.21 14.98
C PHE A 5 -2.75 4.07 14.54
N LEU A 6 -2.95 4.89 13.50
CA LEU A 6 -1.96 5.86 13.05
C LEU A 6 -1.92 7.04 14.02
N GLY A 7 -1.07 6.95 15.04
CA GLY A 7 -0.99 7.93 16.12
C GLY A 7 -2.37 8.16 16.76
N ASN A 8 -2.73 9.43 16.95
CA ASN A 8 -4.00 9.83 17.56
C ASN A 8 -5.10 10.19 16.53
N THR A 9 -4.95 9.77 15.27
CA THR A 9 -5.87 10.15 14.17
C THR A 9 -7.17 9.34 14.16
N GLY A 10 -7.22 8.20 14.87
CA GLY A 10 -8.34 7.25 14.81
C GLY A 10 -8.35 6.37 13.55
N VAL A 11 -7.41 6.56 12.61
CA VAL A 11 -7.29 5.74 11.40
C VAL A 11 -6.59 4.42 11.74
N SER A 12 -7.21 3.29 11.42
CA SER A 12 -6.61 1.96 11.60
C SER A 12 -5.90 1.51 10.33
N VAL A 13 -4.58 1.32 10.42
CA VAL A 13 -3.69 0.95 9.32
C VAL A 13 -3.05 -0.41 9.56
N SER A 14 -2.75 -1.16 8.50
CA SER A 14 -1.97 -2.40 8.58
C SER A 14 -0.58 -2.11 9.15
N GLU A 15 -0.02 -3.03 9.95
CA GLU A 15 1.33 -2.87 10.52
C GLU A 15 2.41 -2.75 9.43
N LEU A 16 2.17 -3.34 8.26
CA LEU A 16 2.99 -3.18 7.05
C LEU A 16 2.37 -2.14 6.11
N CYS A 17 3.21 -1.31 5.51
CA CYS A 17 2.87 -0.35 4.46
C CYS A 17 3.51 -0.76 3.14
N PHE A 18 2.80 -0.61 2.02
CA PHE A 18 3.34 -0.87 0.69
C PHE A 18 3.70 0.45 -0.01
N GLY A 19 4.99 0.63 -0.32
CA GLY A 19 5.48 1.78 -1.08
C GLY A 19 5.32 1.58 -2.59
N THR A 20 4.89 2.62 -3.30
CA THR A 20 4.53 2.54 -4.73
C THR A 20 5.56 3.16 -5.67
N MET A 21 6.83 3.29 -5.27
CA MET A 21 7.86 3.98 -6.08
C MET A 21 8.10 3.34 -7.46
N SER A 22 7.81 2.04 -7.60
CA SER A 22 8.00 1.31 -8.86
C SER A 22 6.83 1.46 -9.83
N PHE A 23 5.67 1.92 -9.37
CA PHE A 23 4.45 1.98 -10.17
C PHE A 23 4.55 3.02 -11.28
N GLY A 24 4.15 2.64 -12.50
CA GLY A 24 4.25 3.49 -13.69
C GLY A 24 5.68 3.63 -14.25
N GLY A 25 6.65 2.87 -13.71
CA GLY A 25 8.04 2.87 -14.12
C GLY A 25 8.55 1.44 -14.35
N ILE A 26 9.31 0.93 -13.38
CA ILE A 26 9.84 -0.45 -13.43
C ILE A 26 8.68 -1.47 -13.44
N ALA A 27 7.58 -1.17 -12.72
CA ALA A 27 6.32 -1.89 -12.84
C ALA A 27 5.38 -1.08 -13.74
N ASP A 28 4.97 -1.67 -14.87
CA ASP A 28 3.93 -1.10 -15.73
C ASP A 28 2.56 -1.11 -15.03
N GLU A 29 1.55 -0.55 -15.69
CA GLU A 29 0.20 -0.42 -15.11
C GLU A 29 -0.38 -1.79 -14.70
N GLU A 30 -0.27 -2.80 -15.56
CA GLU A 30 -0.81 -4.13 -15.30
C GLU A 30 -0.09 -4.80 -14.11
N THR A 31 1.23 -4.70 -14.06
CA THR A 31 2.04 -5.25 -12.97
C THR A 31 1.74 -4.52 -11.67
N SER A 32 1.65 -3.19 -11.71
CA SER A 32 1.30 -2.35 -10.55
C SER A 32 -0.06 -2.72 -9.98
N ALA A 33 -1.06 -2.92 -10.86
CA ALA A 33 -2.39 -3.37 -10.46
C ALA A 33 -2.34 -4.75 -9.78
N LYS A 34 -1.61 -5.72 -10.34
CA LYS A 34 -1.42 -7.05 -9.73
C LYS A 34 -0.79 -6.96 -8.34
N MET A 35 0.27 -6.16 -8.19
CA MET A 35 0.92 -5.94 -6.89
C MET A 35 -0.05 -5.32 -5.89
N PHE A 36 -0.78 -4.27 -6.27
CA PHE A 36 -1.79 -3.64 -5.43
C PHE A 36 -2.87 -4.63 -4.97
N HIS A 37 -3.45 -5.39 -5.89
CA HIS A 37 -4.48 -6.39 -5.57
C HIS A 37 -3.96 -7.46 -4.60
N HIS A 38 -2.74 -7.96 -4.84
CA HIS A 38 -2.12 -8.93 -3.94
C HIS A 38 -1.94 -8.38 -2.51
N CYS A 39 -1.49 -7.13 -2.38
CA CYS A 39 -1.40 -6.46 -1.09
C CYS A 39 -2.77 -6.34 -0.40
N ARG A 40 -3.80 -5.97 -1.16
CA ARG A 40 -5.17 -5.85 -0.64
C ARG A 40 -5.72 -7.21 -0.16
N GLU A 41 -5.50 -8.28 -0.92
CA GLU A 41 -5.88 -9.65 -0.54
C GLU A 41 -5.18 -10.11 0.74
N ALA A 42 -3.91 -9.72 0.93
CA ALA A 42 -3.15 -9.97 2.16
C ALA A 42 -3.61 -9.11 3.36
N GLY A 43 -4.51 -8.16 3.15
CA GLY A 43 -5.06 -7.26 4.17
C GLY A 43 -4.31 -5.94 4.34
N ILE A 44 -3.33 -5.61 3.48
CA ILE A 44 -2.68 -4.30 3.52
C ILE A 44 -3.69 -3.22 3.15
N ASN A 45 -3.82 -2.20 3.99
CA ASN A 45 -4.66 -1.03 3.74
C ASN A 45 -3.87 0.29 3.76
N PHE A 46 -2.56 0.23 4.02
CA PHE A 46 -1.68 1.39 4.07
C PHE A 46 -0.71 1.38 2.89
N PHE A 47 -0.77 2.43 2.07
CA PHE A 47 0.03 2.59 0.86
C PHE A 47 0.71 3.97 0.90
N ASP A 48 1.98 3.99 0.54
CA ASP A 48 2.81 5.20 0.49
C ASP A 48 3.16 5.55 -0.95
N CYS A 49 2.88 6.80 -1.35
CA CYS A 49 3.14 7.31 -2.68
C CYS A 49 3.62 8.77 -2.62
N ALA A 50 4.25 9.24 -3.70
CA ALA A 50 4.68 10.62 -3.85
C ALA A 50 4.39 11.12 -5.26
N ASN A 51 4.12 12.42 -5.37
CA ASN A 51 4.00 13.08 -6.67
C ASN A 51 5.38 13.33 -7.29
N VAL A 52 5.45 13.28 -8.62
CA VAL A 52 6.60 13.72 -9.44
C VAL A 52 6.30 15.02 -10.16
#